data_AF-A0A4Y9IR03-F1
#
_entry.id   AF-A0A4Y9IR03-F1
#
_cell.length_a   1.000
_cell.length_b   1.000
_cell.length_c   1.000
_cell.angle_alpha   90.00
_cell.angle_beta   90.00
_cell.angle_gamma   90.00
#
_symmetry.space_group_name_H-M   'P 1'
#
loop_
_entity.id
_entity.type
_entity.pdbx_description
1 polymer ?
#
loop_
_entity_poly.entity_id
_entity_poly.type
_entity_poly.pdbx_seq_one_letter_code
_entity_poly.pdbx_strand_id
1 'polypeptide(L)'
;MEDILHYIWKFKLYQKELKTTDGRQIEVLDVGLPNTNEGPDYFNAKIKIDGELWAGNIEIHTSSDQWKAHNHHKNKSYNSVILHVVEKANCEVFNELGQSVIQCEITYPQHIKENYDFLIHSNTDIPCRNYIGNVPPFHLNSWMNTLLIERLERKANHIESLLKSFQNSWEDAFYVLLTRNFGFGLNSDSFERLALSLPLRCIQKQGDNIIQIEALLFGQAGMLDNVKVQDDYFSLLKKEYEFLKNKYDLKPLDSYIFKSMRSRPTAFPQIRIAQLASLLHSSHGLFSKITACDDIGRIRLMFHVNVSEYWQTHYAFGVTSERKSKYLGDSSLDILLINTVAPILFIYGKSIDNETLCERALKFLEMLKPEQNSITKLFAKLKMPLNSAADSQAMIQLKREYCELRKCLFCRIGHQLLVEK
;
A
#
# COMPACT_ATOMS: atom_id res chain seq x y z
N MET A 1 -25.25 -8.99 5.29
CA MET A 1 -26.09 -8.58 6.43
C MET A 1 -25.46 -9.03 7.73
N GLU A 2 -24.98 -10.26 7.84
CA GLU A 2 -24.27 -10.73 9.05
C GLU A 2 -23.11 -9.81 9.46
N ASP A 3 -22.31 -9.32 8.51
CA ASP A 3 -21.21 -8.36 8.76
C ASP A 3 -21.63 -7.11 9.58
N ILE A 4 -22.86 -6.61 9.40
CA ILE A 4 -23.36 -5.46 10.18
C ILE A 4 -23.64 -5.85 11.63
N LEU A 5 -24.16 -7.04 11.88
CA LEU A 5 -24.50 -7.53 13.22
C LEU A 5 -23.24 -7.79 14.03
N HIS A 6 -22.22 -8.39 13.39
CA HIS A 6 -20.88 -8.50 13.94
C HIS A 6 -20.31 -7.14 14.34
N TYR A 7 -20.46 -6.15 13.46
CA TYR A 7 -20.02 -4.80 13.72
C TYR A 7 -20.76 -4.14 14.90
N ILE A 8 -22.09 -4.28 14.90
CA ILE A 8 -22.97 -3.77 15.95
C ILE A 8 -22.62 -4.39 17.30
N TRP A 9 -22.34 -5.69 17.34
CA TRP A 9 -21.88 -6.38 18.55
C TRP A 9 -20.55 -5.83 19.05
N LYS A 10 -19.54 -5.81 18.17
CA LYS A 10 -18.17 -5.36 18.49
C LYS A 10 -18.12 -3.96 19.08
N PHE A 11 -18.90 -3.04 18.52
CA PHE A 11 -18.93 -1.63 18.93
C PHE A 11 -20.08 -1.28 19.88
N LYS A 12 -20.85 -2.30 20.35
CA LYS A 12 -22.00 -2.14 21.23
C LYS A 12 -23.03 -1.10 20.72
N LEU A 13 -23.32 -1.14 19.42
CA LEU A 13 -24.25 -0.20 18.74
C LEU A 13 -25.73 -0.63 18.80
N TYR A 14 -26.02 -1.69 19.55
CA TYR A 14 -27.38 -2.16 19.83
C TYR A 14 -28.05 -1.31 20.93
N GLN A 15 -29.36 -1.45 21.09
CA GLN A 15 -30.09 -0.84 22.20
C GLN A 15 -29.57 -1.37 23.55
N LYS A 16 -29.38 -0.46 24.53
CA LYS A 16 -28.63 -0.74 25.76
C LYS A 16 -29.21 -1.86 26.64
N GLU A 17 -30.52 -2.04 26.61
CA GLU A 17 -31.20 -3.03 27.45
C GLU A 17 -31.30 -4.37 26.74
N LEU A 18 -30.23 -5.16 26.80
CA LEU A 18 -30.23 -6.51 26.26
C LEU A 18 -30.97 -7.47 27.17
N LYS A 19 -31.79 -8.32 26.56
CA LYS A 19 -32.49 -9.41 27.22
C LYS A 19 -32.36 -10.69 26.41
N THR A 20 -32.39 -11.81 27.10
CA THR A 20 -32.58 -13.12 26.47
C THR A 20 -34.00 -13.21 25.89
N THR A 21 -34.23 -14.19 25.01
CA THR A 21 -35.58 -14.46 24.47
C THR A 21 -36.61 -14.88 25.52
N ASP A 22 -36.16 -15.31 26.71
CA ASP A 22 -37.01 -15.61 27.87
C ASP A 22 -37.10 -14.45 28.90
N GLY A 23 -36.53 -13.27 28.58
CA GLY A 23 -36.72 -12.02 29.33
C GLY A 23 -35.70 -11.71 30.42
N ARG A 24 -34.69 -12.56 30.61
CA ARG A 24 -33.58 -12.37 31.57
C ARG A 24 -32.65 -11.26 31.12
N GLN A 25 -32.15 -10.46 32.07
CA GLN A 25 -31.33 -9.29 31.76
C GLN A 25 -29.90 -9.70 31.41
N ILE A 26 -29.35 -9.12 30.34
CA ILE A 26 -27.97 -9.35 29.89
C ILE A 26 -27.13 -8.08 30.08
N GLU A 27 -25.98 -8.22 30.74
CA GLU A 27 -24.93 -7.19 30.82
C GLU A 27 -23.67 -7.68 30.08
N VAL A 28 -23.22 -6.96 29.05
CA VAL A 28 -22.01 -7.33 28.29
C VAL A 28 -20.78 -6.65 28.89
N LEU A 29 -20.01 -7.40 29.66
CA LEU A 29 -18.75 -6.94 30.27
C LEU A 29 -17.63 -6.90 29.23
N ASP A 30 -17.50 -7.95 28.43
CA ASP A 30 -16.54 -8.09 27.34
C ASP A 30 -17.22 -8.75 26.13
N VAL A 31 -17.10 -8.13 24.96
CA VAL A 31 -17.68 -8.64 23.70
C VAL A 31 -16.94 -9.85 23.15
N GLY A 32 -15.74 -10.12 23.66
CA GLY A 32 -14.85 -11.17 23.18
C GLY A 32 -13.93 -10.73 22.04
N LEU A 33 -13.07 -11.65 21.61
CA LEU A 33 -12.15 -11.45 20.50
C LEU A 33 -12.79 -11.96 19.21
N PRO A 34 -12.90 -11.12 18.16
CA PRO A 34 -13.47 -11.56 16.89
C PRO A 34 -12.62 -12.69 16.29
N ASN A 35 -13.30 -13.72 15.77
CA ASN A 35 -12.71 -14.85 15.09
C ASN A 35 -12.91 -14.69 13.57
N THR A 36 -11.84 -14.87 12.80
CA THR A 36 -11.89 -14.89 11.33
C THR A 36 -11.60 -16.27 10.75
N ASN A 37 -11.49 -17.28 11.61
CA ASN A 37 -11.21 -18.67 11.27
C ASN A 37 -12.42 -19.55 11.60
N GLU A 38 -12.30 -20.87 11.43
CA GLU A 38 -13.34 -21.82 11.80
C GLU A 38 -13.71 -21.72 13.29
N GLY A 39 -15.01 -21.84 13.59
CA GLY A 39 -15.56 -21.82 14.95
C GLY A 39 -16.48 -20.63 15.17
N PRO A 40 -16.88 -20.38 16.43
CA PRO A 40 -17.78 -19.28 16.76
C PRO A 40 -17.22 -17.91 16.41
N ASP A 41 -18.11 -16.95 16.21
CA ASP A 41 -17.79 -15.60 15.75
C ASP A 41 -16.90 -14.79 16.72
N TYR A 42 -17.11 -14.93 18.03
CA TYR A 42 -16.28 -14.29 19.05
C TYR A 42 -15.84 -15.28 20.13
N PHE A 43 -14.56 -15.25 20.47
CA PHE A 43 -13.98 -16.04 21.54
C PHE A 43 -13.90 -15.29 22.87
N ASN A 44 -14.09 -16.01 23.97
CA ASN A 44 -13.80 -15.54 25.34
C ASN A 44 -14.55 -14.24 25.74
N ALA A 45 -15.78 -14.07 25.27
CA ALA A 45 -16.67 -13.04 25.76
C ALA A 45 -17.04 -13.28 27.24
N LYS A 46 -17.39 -12.19 27.92
CA LYS A 46 -17.85 -12.20 29.32
C LYS A 46 -19.15 -11.42 29.42
N ILE A 47 -20.22 -12.09 29.80
CA ILE A 47 -21.54 -11.49 29.98
C ILE A 47 -22.09 -11.88 31.34
N LYS A 48 -22.99 -11.07 31.90
CA LYS A 48 -23.83 -11.51 33.01
C LYS A 48 -25.25 -11.73 32.51
N ILE A 49 -25.88 -12.78 33.02
CA ILE A 49 -27.29 -13.08 32.80
C ILE A 49 -27.94 -13.16 34.18
N ASP A 50 -28.86 -12.24 34.48
CA ASP A 50 -29.48 -12.09 35.82
C ASP A 50 -28.47 -12.05 36.99
N GLY A 51 -27.31 -11.44 36.75
CA GLY A 51 -26.25 -11.27 37.75
C GLY A 51 -25.21 -12.41 37.81
N GLU A 52 -25.47 -13.55 37.18
CA GLU A 52 -24.50 -14.65 37.08
C GLU A 52 -23.52 -14.40 35.93
N LEU A 53 -22.22 -14.59 36.17
CA LEU A 53 -21.17 -14.41 35.16
C LEU A 53 -21.04 -15.64 34.26
N TRP A 54 -21.12 -15.41 32.96
CA TRP A 54 -20.87 -16.40 31.91
C TRP A 54 -19.61 -16.01 31.13
N ALA A 55 -18.76 -17.00 30.86
CA ALA A 55 -17.55 -16.84 30.07
C ALA A 55 -17.50 -17.92 28.97
N GLY A 56 -17.33 -17.49 27.72
CA GLY A 56 -17.40 -18.39 26.58
C GLY A 56 -17.53 -17.64 25.26
N ASN A 57 -18.13 -18.26 24.27
CA ASN A 57 -18.14 -17.75 22.91
C ASN A 57 -19.49 -17.14 22.53
N ILE A 58 -19.48 -16.25 21.54
CA ILE A 58 -20.67 -15.64 20.96
C ILE A 58 -20.79 -16.09 19.52
N GLU A 59 -22.01 -16.41 19.11
CA GLU A 59 -22.38 -16.64 17.71
C GLU A 59 -23.39 -15.60 17.27
N ILE A 60 -23.33 -15.13 16.02
CA ILE A 60 -24.14 -14.04 15.51
C ILE A 60 -24.76 -14.43 14.17
N HIS A 61 -26.08 -14.38 14.09
CA HIS A 61 -26.81 -14.67 12.85
C HIS A 61 -27.91 -13.65 12.57
N THR A 62 -28.40 -13.56 11.35
CA THR A 62 -29.60 -12.74 11.10
C THR A 62 -30.86 -13.37 11.71
N SER A 63 -30.90 -14.69 11.84
CA SER A 63 -32.03 -15.41 12.43
C SER A 63 -31.63 -16.74 13.08
N SER A 64 -32.43 -17.23 14.02
CA SER A 64 -32.11 -18.44 14.80
C SER A 64 -31.92 -19.70 13.95
N ASP A 65 -32.71 -19.85 12.90
CA ASP A 65 -32.70 -21.02 12.01
C ASP A 65 -31.37 -21.21 11.26
N GLN A 66 -30.56 -20.15 11.12
CA GLN A 66 -29.21 -20.24 10.56
C GLN A 66 -28.28 -21.14 11.39
N TRP A 67 -28.53 -21.27 12.70
CA TRP A 67 -27.79 -22.20 13.55
C TRP A 67 -27.83 -23.65 13.02
N LYS A 68 -29.00 -24.07 12.53
CA LYS A 68 -29.17 -25.39 11.92
C LYS A 68 -28.66 -25.39 10.48
N ALA A 69 -28.92 -24.33 9.71
CA ALA A 69 -28.48 -24.21 8.33
C ALA A 69 -26.94 -24.33 8.19
N HIS A 70 -26.19 -23.77 9.14
CA HIS A 70 -24.74 -23.83 9.20
C HIS A 70 -24.19 -25.08 9.95
N ASN A 71 -25.07 -26.01 10.34
CA ASN A 71 -24.72 -27.25 11.05
C ASN A 71 -24.03 -27.06 12.41
N HIS A 72 -24.19 -25.92 13.09
CA HIS A 72 -23.59 -25.70 14.42
C HIS A 72 -24.11 -26.68 15.47
N HIS A 73 -25.39 -27.07 15.36
CA HIS A 73 -26.01 -28.13 16.17
C HIS A 73 -25.35 -29.53 16.03
N LYS A 74 -24.41 -29.73 15.10
CA LYS A 74 -23.64 -30.96 14.94
C LYS A 74 -22.14 -30.77 15.18
N ASN A 75 -21.72 -29.55 15.51
CA ASN A 75 -20.32 -29.18 15.58
C ASN A 75 -19.91 -28.88 17.02
N LYS A 76 -18.97 -29.68 17.54
CA LYS A 76 -18.47 -29.59 18.92
C LYS A 76 -17.80 -28.25 19.24
N SER A 77 -17.29 -27.53 18.25
CA SER A 77 -16.67 -26.21 18.43
C SER A 77 -17.66 -25.14 18.92
N TYR A 78 -18.97 -25.38 18.78
CA TYR A 78 -20.02 -24.46 19.20
C TYR A 78 -20.61 -24.81 20.58
N ASN A 79 -20.13 -25.87 21.24
CA ASN A 79 -20.60 -26.26 22.57
C ASN A 79 -20.21 -25.23 23.66
N SER A 80 -19.23 -24.37 23.38
CA SER A 80 -18.79 -23.27 24.25
C SER A 80 -19.50 -21.94 23.96
N VAL A 81 -20.47 -21.90 23.05
CA VAL A 81 -21.29 -20.71 22.80
C VAL A 81 -22.21 -20.47 23.99
N ILE A 82 -22.02 -19.34 24.66
CA ILE A 82 -22.81 -18.93 25.83
C ILE A 82 -23.97 -18.00 25.45
N LEU A 83 -23.92 -17.42 24.25
CA LEU A 83 -24.96 -16.54 23.73
C LEU A 83 -24.99 -16.59 22.20
N HIS A 84 -26.16 -16.84 21.65
CA HIS A 84 -26.45 -16.70 20.22
C HIS A 84 -27.21 -15.38 20.01
N VAL A 85 -26.53 -14.41 19.42
CA VAL A 85 -27.06 -13.08 19.13
C VAL A 85 -27.73 -13.11 17.76
N VAL A 86 -28.97 -12.63 17.66
CA VAL A 86 -29.73 -12.64 16.41
C VAL A 86 -30.43 -11.30 16.15
N GLU A 87 -30.63 -10.94 14.88
CA GLU A 87 -31.54 -9.84 14.53
C GLU A 87 -33.01 -10.27 14.72
N LYS A 88 -33.32 -11.55 14.52
CA LYS A 88 -34.66 -12.11 14.76
C LYS A 88 -34.61 -13.51 15.36
N ALA A 89 -35.16 -13.66 16.57
CA ALA A 89 -35.34 -14.95 17.19
C ALA A 89 -36.59 -15.67 16.64
N ASN A 90 -36.42 -16.76 15.88
CA ASN A 90 -37.53 -17.45 15.20
C ASN A 90 -37.70 -18.93 15.57
N CYS A 91 -36.73 -19.54 16.27
CA CYS A 91 -36.82 -20.90 16.77
C CYS A 91 -35.85 -21.14 17.93
N GLU A 92 -36.04 -22.24 18.66
CA GLU A 92 -35.06 -22.70 19.65
C GLU A 92 -33.87 -23.37 18.97
N VAL A 93 -32.69 -23.12 19.54
CA VAL A 93 -31.41 -23.66 19.05
C VAL A 93 -30.77 -24.54 20.12
N PHE A 94 -30.12 -25.61 19.67
CA PHE A 94 -29.45 -26.59 20.52
C PHE A 94 -28.05 -26.84 19.98
N ASN A 95 -27.07 -26.97 20.87
CA ASN A 95 -25.71 -27.35 20.49
C ASN A 95 -25.62 -28.87 20.21
N GLU A 96 -24.42 -29.35 19.90
CA GLU A 96 -24.20 -30.77 19.60
C GLU A 96 -24.46 -31.69 20.81
N LEU A 97 -24.34 -31.17 22.04
CA LEU A 97 -24.68 -31.89 23.27
C LEU A 97 -26.19 -31.92 23.55
N GLY A 98 -27.03 -31.33 22.68
CA GLY A 98 -28.48 -31.22 22.89
C GLY A 98 -28.86 -30.19 23.95
N GLN A 99 -27.95 -29.33 24.37
CA GLN A 99 -28.21 -28.25 25.32
C GLN A 99 -28.81 -27.05 24.60
N SER A 100 -29.84 -26.43 25.18
CA SER A 100 -30.39 -25.18 24.65
C SER A 100 -29.35 -24.07 24.72
N VAL A 101 -29.14 -23.36 23.61
CA VAL A 101 -28.25 -22.21 23.56
C VAL A 101 -29.06 -20.95 23.82
N ILE A 102 -28.60 -20.13 24.76
CA ILE A 102 -29.26 -18.88 25.15
C ILE A 102 -29.24 -17.93 23.95
N GLN A 103 -30.39 -17.36 23.61
CA GLN A 103 -30.52 -16.42 22.51
C GLN A 103 -30.78 -15.00 23.01
N CYS A 104 -30.24 -14.01 22.30
CA CYS A 104 -30.53 -12.59 22.50
C CYS A 104 -30.88 -11.96 21.16
N GLU A 105 -32.10 -11.42 21.06
CA GLU A 105 -32.49 -10.61 19.90
C GLU A 105 -31.96 -9.17 20.10
N ILE A 106 -31.16 -8.68 19.16
CA ILE A 106 -30.63 -7.31 19.19
C ILE A 106 -31.38 -6.41 18.22
N THR A 107 -31.70 -5.21 18.70
CA THR A 107 -32.18 -4.11 17.85
C THR A 107 -31.19 -2.97 17.88
N TYR A 108 -31.16 -2.17 16.81
CA TYR A 108 -30.23 -1.07 16.65
C TYR A 108 -30.92 0.07 15.86
N PRO A 109 -30.44 1.32 16.00
CA PRO A 109 -31.04 2.43 15.27
C PRO A 109 -31.04 2.21 13.75
N GLN A 110 -32.17 2.51 13.11
CA GLN A 110 -32.38 2.28 11.67
C GLN A 110 -31.32 2.98 10.79
N HIS A 111 -30.88 4.18 11.17
CA HIS A 111 -29.85 4.92 10.43
C HIS A 111 -28.53 4.15 10.28
N ILE A 112 -28.18 3.26 11.22
CA ILE A 112 -26.96 2.43 11.12
C ILE A 112 -27.07 1.50 9.91
N LYS A 113 -28.24 0.89 9.68
CA LYS A 113 -28.50 0.03 8.52
C LYS A 113 -28.46 0.85 7.23
N GLU A 114 -29.10 2.00 7.22
CA GLU A 114 -29.16 2.89 6.06
C GLU A 114 -27.77 3.41 5.67
N ASN A 115 -26.97 3.83 6.66
CA ASN A 115 -25.59 4.28 6.46
C ASN A 115 -24.67 3.12 6.02
N TYR A 116 -24.87 1.92 6.57
CA TYR A 116 -24.18 0.72 6.12
C TYR A 116 -24.47 0.43 4.65
N ASP A 117 -25.75 0.37 4.28
CA ASP A 117 -26.18 0.09 2.92
C ASP A 117 -25.67 1.16 1.95
N PHE A 118 -25.68 2.43 2.36
CA PHE A 118 -25.08 3.53 1.60
C PHE A 118 -23.57 3.35 1.38
N LEU A 119 -22.81 3.01 2.43
CA LEU A 119 -21.35 2.85 2.35
C LEU A 119 -20.95 1.64 1.49
N ILE A 120 -21.65 0.53 1.63
CA ILE A 120 -21.29 -0.72 0.95
C ILE A 120 -21.79 -0.74 -0.50
N HIS A 121 -23.01 -0.28 -0.76
CA HIS A 121 -23.65 -0.43 -2.06
C HIS A 121 -23.62 0.82 -2.95
N SER A 122 -23.09 1.97 -2.48
CA SER A 122 -22.99 3.18 -3.32
C SER A 122 -22.14 2.95 -4.56
N ASN A 123 -22.54 3.42 -5.75
CA ASN A 123 -21.75 3.26 -6.98
C ASN A 123 -20.74 4.42 -7.19
N THR A 124 -19.92 4.72 -6.18
CA THR A 124 -18.94 5.82 -6.22
C THR A 124 -17.52 5.35 -5.88
N ASP A 125 -16.50 6.05 -6.41
CA ASP A 125 -15.08 5.72 -6.18
C ASP A 125 -14.63 5.85 -4.72
N ILE A 126 -15.30 6.73 -3.97
CA ILE A 126 -15.14 6.95 -2.53
C ILE A 126 -16.56 6.91 -1.95
N PRO A 127 -16.89 5.91 -1.12
CA PRO A 127 -18.26 5.76 -0.62
C PRO A 127 -18.70 6.93 0.27
N CYS A 128 -17.83 7.38 1.17
CA CYS A 128 -18.09 8.50 2.08
C CYS A 128 -17.86 9.89 1.46
N ARG A 129 -17.81 10.03 0.12
CA ARG A 129 -17.38 11.27 -0.56
C ARG A 129 -18.15 12.53 -0.17
N ASN A 130 -19.44 12.40 0.18
CA ASN A 130 -20.29 13.53 0.56
C ASN A 130 -20.09 13.93 2.03
N TYR A 131 -19.46 13.07 2.82
CA TYR A 131 -19.26 13.24 4.26
C TYR A 131 -17.82 13.56 4.63
N ILE A 132 -16.85 12.96 3.93
CA ILE A 132 -15.44 12.94 4.32
C ILE A 132 -14.84 14.33 4.58
N GLY A 133 -15.26 15.35 3.84
CA GLY A 133 -14.78 16.72 4.01
C GLY A 133 -15.27 17.44 5.28
N ASN A 134 -16.24 16.86 6.00
CA ASN A 134 -16.80 17.40 7.24
C ASN A 134 -16.31 16.67 8.49
N VAL A 135 -15.48 15.63 8.34
CA VAL A 135 -14.93 14.88 9.47
C VAL A 135 -14.09 15.81 10.35
N PRO A 136 -14.26 15.83 11.68
CA PRO A 136 -13.49 16.70 12.55
C PRO A 136 -11.97 16.50 12.37
N PRO A 137 -11.17 17.58 12.28
CA PRO A 137 -9.74 17.50 11.97
C PRO A 137 -8.95 16.56 12.89
N PHE A 138 -9.31 16.50 14.18
CA PHE A 138 -8.66 15.59 15.13
C PHE A 138 -8.80 14.11 14.74
N HIS A 139 -10.01 13.66 14.42
CA HIS A 139 -10.26 12.28 13.98
C HIS A 139 -9.61 11.99 12.63
N LEU A 140 -9.67 12.97 11.73
CA LEU A 140 -9.06 12.84 10.41
C LEU A 140 -7.54 12.70 10.49
N ASN A 141 -6.85 13.60 11.19
CA ASN A 141 -5.40 13.58 11.35
C ASN A 141 -4.93 12.29 12.04
N SER A 142 -5.63 11.86 13.10
CA SER A 142 -5.33 10.59 13.77
C SER A 142 -5.43 9.41 12.80
N TRP A 143 -6.43 9.39 11.93
CA TRP A 143 -6.59 8.33 10.94
C TRP A 143 -5.53 8.39 9.83
N MET A 144 -5.24 9.59 9.33
CA MET A 144 -4.20 9.80 8.32
C MET A 144 -2.82 9.36 8.81
N ASN A 145 -2.49 9.61 10.07
CA ASN A 145 -1.23 9.11 10.66
C ASN A 145 -1.18 7.58 10.65
N THR A 146 -2.27 6.90 11.02
CA THR A 146 -2.33 5.42 10.93
C THR A 146 -2.16 4.94 9.48
N LEU A 147 -2.86 5.57 8.53
CA LEU A 147 -2.78 5.23 7.11
C LEU A 147 -1.38 5.45 6.51
N LEU A 148 -0.68 6.49 6.94
CA LEU A 148 0.70 6.76 6.56
C LEU A 148 1.62 5.60 7.01
N ILE A 149 1.51 5.20 8.27
CA ILE A 149 2.30 4.09 8.81
C ILE A 149 1.98 2.78 8.09
N GLU A 150 0.70 2.45 7.91
CA GLU A 150 0.30 1.25 7.16
C GLU A 150 0.90 1.26 5.74
N ARG A 151 0.93 2.41 5.08
CA ARG A 151 1.53 2.53 3.75
C ARG A 151 3.03 2.32 3.75
N LEU A 152 3.73 2.88 4.74
CA LEU A 152 5.16 2.67 4.90
C LEU A 152 5.47 1.21 5.18
N GLU A 153 4.67 0.54 6.01
CA GLU A 153 4.82 -0.90 6.28
C GLU A 153 4.60 -1.74 5.02
N ARG A 154 3.60 -1.42 4.19
CA ARG A 154 3.44 -2.12 2.90
C ARG A 154 4.64 -1.94 1.97
N LYS A 155 5.21 -0.74 1.91
CA LYS A 155 6.43 -0.49 1.14
C LYS A 155 7.63 -1.22 1.74
N ALA A 156 7.74 -1.26 3.07
CA ALA A 156 8.76 -1.99 3.79
C ALA A 156 8.69 -3.49 3.51
N ASN A 157 7.50 -4.09 3.51
CA ASN A 157 7.29 -5.51 3.19
C ASN A 157 7.79 -5.86 1.78
N HIS A 158 7.62 -4.96 0.81
CA HIS A 158 8.19 -5.14 -0.52
C HIS A 158 9.72 -5.14 -0.50
N ILE A 159 10.34 -4.21 0.25
CA ILE A 159 11.79 -4.15 0.42
C ILE A 159 12.31 -5.41 1.14
N GLU A 160 11.62 -5.89 2.17
CA GLU A 160 11.97 -7.14 2.86
C GLU A 160 11.94 -8.35 1.90
N SER A 161 10.96 -8.40 1.00
CA SER A 161 10.91 -9.42 -0.05
C SER A 161 12.13 -9.36 -0.97
N LEU A 162 12.53 -8.15 -1.39
CA LEU A 162 13.75 -7.94 -2.17
C LEU A 162 15.00 -8.39 -1.39
N LEU A 163 15.13 -7.98 -0.12
CA LEU A 163 16.26 -8.38 0.74
C LEU A 163 16.37 -9.90 0.86
N LYS A 164 15.25 -10.60 1.08
CA LYS A 164 15.23 -12.07 1.11
C LYS A 164 15.74 -12.67 -0.22
N SER A 165 15.35 -12.09 -1.36
CA SER A 165 15.82 -12.56 -2.67
C SER A 165 17.30 -12.28 -2.95
N PHE A 166 17.88 -11.25 -2.31
CA PHE A 166 19.27 -10.83 -2.47
C PHE A 166 20.15 -11.17 -1.27
N GLN A 167 19.80 -12.19 -0.47
CA GLN A 167 20.59 -12.63 0.69
C GLN A 167 20.95 -11.47 1.66
N ASN A 168 19.98 -10.57 1.90
CA ASN A 168 20.09 -9.37 2.72
C ASN A 168 21.07 -8.30 2.21
N SER A 169 21.34 -8.26 0.90
CA SER A 169 22.08 -7.15 0.27
C SER A 169 21.22 -5.89 0.17
N TRP A 170 21.51 -4.90 1.02
CA TRP A 170 20.85 -3.59 1.02
C TRP A 170 21.13 -2.78 -0.24
N GLU A 171 22.34 -2.87 -0.80
CA GLU A 171 22.70 -2.16 -2.04
C GLU A 171 21.89 -2.70 -3.23
N ASP A 172 21.71 -4.02 -3.35
CA ASP A 172 20.90 -4.62 -4.42
C ASP A 172 19.40 -4.28 -4.26
N ALA A 173 18.86 -4.40 -3.04
CA ALA A 173 17.47 -4.03 -2.76
C ALA A 173 17.21 -2.53 -3.03
N PHE A 174 18.15 -1.66 -2.63
CA PHE A 174 18.08 -0.23 -2.91
C PHE A 174 18.16 0.06 -4.42
N TYR A 175 19.04 -0.62 -5.17
CA TYR A 175 19.13 -0.47 -6.62
C TYR A 175 17.83 -0.84 -7.33
N VAL A 176 17.20 -1.95 -6.95
CA VAL A 176 15.92 -2.37 -7.54
C VAL A 176 14.80 -1.37 -7.21
N LEU A 177 14.71 -0.95 -5.94
CA LEU A 177 13.72 0.04 -5.50
C LEU A 177 13.91 1.39 -6.20
N LEU A 178 15.15 1.87 -6.28
CA LEU A 178 15.51 3.11 -6.96
C LEU A 178 15.11 3.03 -8.44
N THR A 179 15.51 1.96 -9.13
CA THR A 179 15.23 1.78 -10.55
C THR A 179 13.72 1.72 -10.80
N ARG A 180 12.95 0.96 -9.99
CA ARG A 180 11.47 0.94 -10.03
C ARG A 180 10.88 2.35 -9.99
N ASN A 181 11.40 3.22 -9.14
CA ASN A 181 10.89 4.58 -8.98
C ASN A 181 11.32 5.55 -10.11
N PHE A 182 12.32 5.21 -10.93
CA PHE A 182 12.60 5.88 -12.21
C PHE A 182 11.53 5.60 -13.28
N GLY A 183 10.66 4.61 -13.06
CA GLY A 183 9.47 4.37 -13.89
C GLY A 183 8.30 5.34 -13.64
N PHE A 184 8.36 6.16 -12.58
CA PHE A 184 7.39 7.21 -12.22
C PHE A 184 5.91 6.80 -12.37
N GLY A 185 5.55 5.60 -11.90
CA GLY A 185 4.19 5.05 -11.91
C GLY A 185 3.84 4.30 -13.19
N LEU A 186 3.94 4.94 -14.37
CA LEU A 186 3.54 4.30 -15.64
C LEU A 186 4.40 3.08 -15.99
N ASN A 187 5.71 3.19 -15.75
CA ASN A 187 6.70 2.17 -16.11
C ASN A 187 7.36 1.55 -14.88
N SER A 188 6.81 1.73 -13.67
CA SER A 188 7.46 1.26 -12.44
C SER A 188 7.73 -0.25 -12.47
N ASP A 189 6.76 -1.07 -12.87
CA ASP A 189 6.96 -2.51 -12.98
C ASP A 189 7.96 -2.89 -14.09
N SER A 190 7.97 -2.16 -15.21
CA SER A 190 8.92 -2.38 -16.32
C SER A 190 10.36 -2.06 -15.89
N PHE A 191 10.56 -0.99 -15.12
CA PHE A 191 11.86 -0.63 -14.58
C PHE A 191 12.29 -1.58 -13.45
N GLU A 192 11.39 -2.06 -12.59
CA GLU A 192 11.75 -3.09 -11.62
C GLU A 192 12.22 -4.36 -12.31
N ARG A 193 11.51 -4.82 -13.36
CA ARG A 193 11.95 -5.96 -14.18
C ARG A 193 13.31 -5.71 -14.82
N LEU A 194 13.58 -4.49 -15.30
CA LEU A 194 14.89 -4.12 -15.81
C LEU A 194 15.98 -4.35 -14.76
N ALA A 195 15.80 -3.82 -13.55
CA ALA A 195 16.75 -3.98 -12.46
C ALA A 195 16.95 -5.44 -12.04
N LEU A 196 15.86 -6.21 -11.93
CA LEU A 196 15.94 -7.64 -11.60
C LEU A 196 16.67 -8.46 -12.68
N SER A 197 16.55 -8.05 -13.94
CA SER A 197 17.21 -8.71 -15.07
C SER A 197 18.68 -8.27 -15.26
N LEU A 198 19.10 -7.15 -14.66
CA LEU A 198 20.47 -6.61 -14.72
C LEU A 198 21.03 -6.44 -13.30
N PRO A 199 21.74 -7.45 -12.76
CA PRO A 199 22.33 -7.38 -11.43
C PRO A 199 23.23 -6.15 -11.24
N LEU A 200 23.15 -5.48 -10.09
CA LEU A 200 23.90 -4.25 -9.79
C LEU A 200 25.42 -4.42 -10.01
N ARG A 201 25.97 -5.58 -9.64
CA ARG A 201 27.39 -5.92 -9.84
C ARG A 201 27.86 -5.76 -11.30
N CYS A 202 26.99 -6.00 -12.28
CA CYS A 202 27.32 -5.86 -13.69
C CYS A 202 27.53 -4.39 -14.07
N ILE A 203 26.72 -3.50 -13.48
CA ILE A 203 26.83 -2.05 -13.64
C ILE A 203 28.08 -1.53 -12.91
N GLN A 204 28.28 -1.94 -11.65
CA GLN A 204 29.43 -1.50 -10.84
C GLN A 204 30.78 -1.84 -11.48
N LYS A 205 30.89 -3.00 -12.15
CA LYS A 205 32.09 -3.38 -12.90
C LYS A 205 32.42 -2.46 -14.08
N GLN A 206 31.46 -1.66 -14.53
CA GLN A 206 31.61 -0.65 -15.58
C GLN A 206 31.50 0.78 -15.04
N GLY A 207 31.70 0.97 -13.72
CA GLY A 207 31.48 2.22 -13.01
C GLY A 207 32.15 3.44 -13.64
N ASP A 208 33.31 3.26 -14.28
CA ASP A 208 34.10 4.34 -14.88
C ASP A 208 33.74 4.63 -16.36
N ASN A 209 32.77 3.90 -16.92
CA ASN A 209 32.42 4.00 -18.34
C ASN A 209 30.91 4.12 -18.55
N ILE A 210 30.44 5.37 -18.65
CA ILE A 210 29.04 5.70 -18.90
C ILE A 210 28.47 5.02 -20.16
N ILE A 211 29.25 4.87 -21.23
CA ILE A 211 28.80 4.23 -22.48
C ILE A 211 28.45 2.76 -22.23
N GLN A 212 29.24 2.06 -21.42
CA GLN A 212 28.97 0.66 -21.09
C GLN A 212 27.80 0.49 -20.13
N ILE A 213 27.60 1.42 -19.19
CA ILE A 213 26.43 1.44 -18.31
C ILE A 213 25.16 1.69 -19.12
N GLU A 214 25.19 2.67 -20.03
CA GLU A 214 24.08 2.94 -20.95
C GLU A 214 23.81 1.73 -21.85
N ALA A 215 24.85 1.10 -22.40
CA ALA A 215 24.74 -0.11 -23.23
C ALA A 215 24.05 -1.24 -22.47
N LEU A 216 24.45 -1.50 -21.21
CA LEU A 216 23.81 -2.49 -20.35
C LEU A 216 22.32 -2.18 -20.13
N LEU A 217 21.98 -0.95 -19.73
CA LEU A 217 20.59 -0.60 -19.40
C LEU A 217 19.68 -0.59 -20.63
N PHE A 218 20.11 0.04 -21.73
CA PHE A 218 19.32 0.10 -22.96
C PHE A 218 19.22 -1.25 -23.64
N GLY A 219 20.33 -2.00 -23.69
CA GLY A 219 20.35 -3.33 -24.25
C GLY A 219 19.49 -4.30 -23.47
N GLN A 220 19.57 -4.26 -22.14
CA GLN A 220 18.75 -5.12 -21.28
C GLN A 220 17.26 -4.75 -21.36
N ALA A 221 16.93 -3.48 -21.61
CA ALA A 221 15.57 -3.04 -21.89
C ALA A 221 15.06 -3.42 -23.30
N GLY A 222 15.87 -4.12 -24.12
CA GLY A 222 15.52 -4.50 -25.49
C GLY A 222 15.48 -3.32 -26.48
N MET A 223 16.04 -2.18 -26.10
CA MET A 223 15.94 -0.94 -26.89
C MET A 223 17.01 -0.82 -27.99
N LEU A 224 17.95 -1.76 -28.08
CA LEU A 224 19.05 -1.78 -29.06
C LEU A 224 18.83 -2.74 -30.24
N ASP A 225 17.63 -3.34 -30.36
CA ASP A 225 17.34 -4.33 -31.40
C ASP A 225 16.76 -3.72 -32.70
N ASN A 226 16.47 -2.42 -32.73
CA ASN A 226 15.89 -1.77 -33.91
C ASN A 226 16.93 -1.50 -35.01
N VAL A 227 16.90 -2.34 -36.05
CA VAL A 227 17.82 -2.29 -37.21
C VAL A 227 17.63 -1.03 -38.08
N LYS A 228 16.52 -0.28 -37.93
CA LYS A 228 16.23 0.89 -38.77
C LYS A 228 16.88 2.19 -38.28
N VAL A 229 17.46 2.20 -37.10
CA VAL A 229 18.11 3.40 -36.54
C VAL A 229 19.50 3.55 -37.14
N GLN A 230 19.72 4.64 -37.89
CA GLN A 230 21.03 5.02 -38.44
C GLN A 230 21.64 6.12 -37.56
N ASP A 231 22.32 5.72 -36.49
CA ASP A 231 22.90 6.61 -35.49
C ASP A 231 24.16 5.97 -34.89
N ASP A 232 25.29 6.69 -34.95
CA ASP A 232 26.61 6.15 -34.55
C ASP A 232 26.65 5.76 -33.06
N TYR A 233 25.98 6.53 -32.22
CA TYR A 233 25.91 6.26 -30.79
C TYR A 233 25.07 5.02 -30.49
N PHE A 234 23.94 4.84 -31.18
CA PHE A 234 23.15 3.60 -31.12
C PHE A 234 23.99 2.38 -31.53
N SER A 235 24.73 2.47 -32.65
CA SER A 235 25.61 1.39 -33.11
C SER A 235 26.72 1.07 -32.10
N LEU A 236 27.30 2.09 -31.47
CA LEU A 236 28.29 1.93 -30.40
C LEU A 236 27.70 1.19 -29.20
N LEU A 237 26.55 1.65 -28.67
CA LEU A 237 25.90 1.00 -27.53
C LEU A 237 25.53 -0.46 -27.83
N LYS A 238 25.05 -0.73 -29.05
CA LYS A 238 24.70 -2.09 -29.46
C LYS A 238 25.92 -3.02 -29.44
N LYS A 239 27.05 -2.58 -29.99
CA LYS A 239 28.29 -3.35 -29.99
C LYS A 239 28.80 -3.62 -28.57
N GLU A 240 28.82 -2.61 -27.71
CA GLU A 240 29.22 -2.76 -26.31
C GLU A 240 28.28 -3.72 -25.58
N TYR A 241 26.96 -3.60 -25.80
CA TYR A 241 25.99 -4.48 -25.18
C TYR A 241 26.11 -5.93 -25.64
N GLU A 242 26.33 -6.20 -26.93
CA GLU A 242 26.53 -7.58 -27.44
C GLU A 242 27.71 -8.27 -26.73
N PHE A 243 28.82 -7.55 -26.53
CA PHE A 243 29.95 -8.06 -25.75
C PHE A 243 29.58 -8.30 -24.29
N LEU A 244 28.97 -7.32 -23.61
CA LEU A 244 28.65 -7.40 -22.19
C LEU A 244 27.54 -8.42 -21.88
N LYS A 245 26.56 -8.56 -22.76
CA LYS A 245 25.50 -9.56 -22.71
C LYS A 245 26.09 -10.96 -22.68
N ASN A 246 27.03 -11.25 -23.59
CA ASN A 246 27.73 -12.53 -23.62
C ASN A 246 28.63 -12.72 -22.39
N LYS A 247 29.37 -11.68 -21.97
CA LYS A 247 30.26 -11.71 -20.80
C LYS A 247 29.52 -12.06 -19.50
N TYR A 248 28.29 -11.59 -19.35
CA TYR A 248 27.50 -11.73 -18.12
C TYR A 248 26.30 -12.68 -18.25
N ASP A 249 26.17 -13.38 -19.38
CA ASP A 249 25.04 -14.28 -19.70
C ASP A 249 23.66 -13.61 -19.51
N LEU A 250 23.53 -12.39 -20.04
CA LEU A 250 22.31 -11.58 -19.87
C LEU A 250 21.25 -11.93 -20.90
N LYS A 251 19.99 -11.92 -20.47
CA LYS A 251 18.81 -12.15 -21.31
C LYS A 251 17.96 -10.87 -21.34
N PRO A 252 17.94 -10.11 -22.45
CA PRO A 252 17.19 -8.85 -22.52
C PRO A 252 15.69 -9.07 -22.35
N LEU A 253 15.01 -8.01 -21.93
CA LEU A 253 13.56 -7.89 -21.91
C LEU A 253 13.03 -7.45 -23.28
N ASP A 254 11.74 -7.65 -23.49
CA ASP A 254 11.06 -7.10 -24.66
C ASP A 254 10.82 -5.59 -24.52
N SER A 255 11.20 -4.80 -25.52
CA SER A 255 11.08 -3.33 -25.45
C SER A 255 9.63 -2.81 -25.35
N TYR A 256 8.63 -3.57 -25.79
CA TYR A 256 7.23 -3.12 -25.78
C TYR A 256 6.65 -2.94 -24.37
N ILE A 257 7.29 -3.50 -23.33
CA ILE A 257 6.86 -3.31 -21.94
C ILE A 257 7.10 -1.87 -21.46
N PHE A 258 7.99 -1.12 -22.12
CA PHE A 258 8.30 0.27 -21.81
C PHE A 258 7.36 1.20 -22.59
N LYS A 259 6.44 1.82 -21.87
CA LYS A 259 5.34 2.61 -22.43
C LYS A 259 5.74 4.08 -22.56
N SER A 260 5.56 4.63 -23.76
CA SER A 260 5.74 6.07 -24.05
C SER A 260 4.43 6.79 -24.36
N MET A 261 3.31 6.07 -24.54
CA MET A 261 2.04 6.65 -24.96
C MET A 261 1.56 7.71 -23.94
N ARG A 262 1.14 8.88 -24.43
CA ARG A 262 0.66 10.05 -23.64
C ARG A 262 1.71 10.66 -22.70
N SER A 263 2.98 10.28 -22.82
CA SER A 263 4.09 10.90 -22.09
C SER A 263 4.68 12.05 -22.89
N ARG A 264 5.15 13.10 -22.20
CA ARG A 264 5.97 14.15 -22.84
C ARG A 264 7.35 13.56 -23.19
N PRO A 265 8.07 14.08 -24.20
CA PRO A 265 9.39 13.56 -24.58
C PRO A 265 10.40 13.47 -23.43
N THR A 266 10.35 14.40 -22.47
CA THR A 266 11.21 14.41 -21.27
C THR A 266 10.88 13.30 -20.26
N ALA A 267 9.75 12.62 -20.41
CA ALA A 267 9.30 11.50 -19.59
C ALA A 267 9.42 10.16 -20.32
N PHE A 268 10.00 10.13 -21.52
CA PHE A 268 10.21 8.89 -22.25
C PHE A 268 11.13 7.93 -21.49
N PRO A 269 10.88 6.60 -21.58
CA PRO A 269 11.74 5.59 -20.97
C PRO A 269 13.21 5.78 -21.31
N GLN A 270 13.53 6.24 -22.53
CA GLN A 270 14.91 6.45 -22.96
C GLN A 270 15.62 7.51 -22.12
N ILE A 271 14.96 8.66 -21.91
CA ILE A 271 15.49 9.72 -21.05
C ILE A 271 15.60 9.24 -19.61
N ARG A 272 14.63 8.46 -19.11
CA ARG A 272 14.68 7.92 -17.74
C ARG A 272 15.82 6.93 -17.54
N ILE A 273 16.09 6.07 -18.52
CA ILE A 273 17.23 5.15 -18.50
C ILE A 273 18.55 5.93 -18.56
N ALA A 274 18.66 6.96 -19.41
CA ALA A 274 19.87 7.80 -19.48
C ALA A 274 20.15 8.55 -18.15
N GLN A 275 19.10 9.06 -17.50
CA GLN A 275 19.21 9.70 -16.18
C GLN A 275 19.65 8.70 -15.12
N LEU A 276 19.07 7.49 -15.11
CA LEU A 276 19.46 6.41 -14.20
C LEU A 276 20.92 5.98 -14.45
N ALA A 277 21.34 5.82 -15.70
CA ALA A 277 22.71 5.47 -16.07
C ALA A 277 23.71 6.50 -15.51
N SER A 278 23.40 7.79 -15.68
CA SER A 278 24.24 8.89 -15.18
C SER A 278 24.29 8.92 -13.66
N LEU A 279 23.19 8.58 -12.98
CA LEU A 279 23.15 8.44 -11.52
C LEU A 279 24.03 7.29 -11.04
N LEU A 280 23.89 6.12 -11.64
CA LEU A 280 24.65 4.92 -11.27
C LEU A 280 26.15 5.06 -11.58
N HIS A 281 26.50 5.81 -12.63
CA HIS A 281 27.88 6.17 -12.97
C HIS A 281 28.50 7.13 -11.95
N SER A 282 27.76 8.15 -11.52
CA SER A 282 28.29 9.19 -10.63
C SER A 282 28.24 8.85 -9.14
N SER A 283 27.48 7.82 -8.76
CA SER A 283 27.16 7.54 -7.36
C SER A 283 27.65 6.16 -6.89
N HIS A 284 28.86 6.12 -6.33
CA HIS A 284 29.30 4.96 -5.54
C HIS A 284 28.74 5.03 -4.11
N GLY A 285 28.24 3.90 -3.59
CA GLY A 285 27.75 3.76 -2.21
C GLY A 285 26.57 4.68 -1.89
N LEU A 286 25.64 4.86 -2.82
CA LEU A 286 24.52 5.79 -2.67
C LEU A 286 23.63 5.44 -1.47
N PHE A 287 23.37 4.15 -1.23
CA PHE A 287 22.62 3.70 -0.05
C PHE A 287 23.31 4.15 1.25
N SER A 288 24.61 3.85 1.39
CA SER A 288 25.40 4.23 2.57
C SER A 288 25.45 5.75 2.79
N LYS A 289 25.53 6.54 1.70
CA LYS A 289 25.49 8.01 1.77
C LYS A 289 24.12 8.53 2.25
N ILE A 290 23.03 7.91 1.78
CA ILE A 290 21.67 8.28 2.17
C ILE A 290 21.38 7.93 3.63
N THR A 291 21.83 6.76 4.11
CA THR A 291 21.64 6.37 5.51
C THR A 291 22.45 7.26 6.46
N ALA A 292 23.62 7.75 6.05
CA ALA A 292 24.45 8.65 6.85
C ALA A 292 24.00 10.13 6.81
N CYS A 293 23.24 10.56 5.79
CA CYS A 293 22.87 11.97 5.61
C CYS A 293 21.53 12.30 6.28
N ASP A 294 21.50 13.35 7.10
CA ASP A 294 20.32 13.84 7.81
C ASP A 294 19.59 14.98 7.06
N ASP A 295 20.31 15.71 6.20
CA ASP A 295 19.76 16.82 5.42
C ASP A 295 19.12 16.35 4.10
N ILE A 296 17.82 16.60 3.96
CA ILE A 296 17.04 16.23 2.78
C ILE A 296 17.48 16.99 1.51
N GLY A 297 18.02 18.20 1.66
CA GLY A 297 18.55 19.00 0.54
C GLY A 297 19.81 18.37 -0.05
N ARG A 298 20.74 17.93 0.80
CA ARG A 298 21.94 17.18 0.40
C ARG A 298 21.58 15.86 -0.25
N ILE A 299 20.62 15.11 0.30
CA ILE A 299 20.14 13.88 -0.34
C ILE A 299 19.53 14.20 -1.72
N ARG A 300 18.74 15.27 -1.84
CA ARG A 300 18.20 15.70 -3.14
C ARG A 300 19.31 15.97 -4.16
N LEU A 301 20.39 16.63 -3.75
CA LEU A 301 21.53 16.90 -4.62
C LEU A 301 22.23 15.62 -5.11
N MET A 302 22.22 14.53 -4.33
CA MET A 302 22.77 13.23 -4.76
C MET A 302 22.03 12.67 -5.99
N PHE A 303 20.76 13.01 -6.19
CA PHE A 303 19.97 12.61 -7.35
C PHE A 303 20.00 13.62 -8.50
N HIS A 304 20.64 14.78 -8.31
CA HIS A 304 20.64 15.88 -9.27
C HIS A 304 21.74 15.69 -10.33
N VAL A 305 21.53 14.70 -11.21
CA VAL A 305 22.48 14.35 -12.27
C VAL A 305 21.95 14.76 -13.65
N ASN A 306 22.86 15.24 -14.50
CA ASN A 306 22.55 15.47 -15.91
C ASN A 306 22.77 14.18 -16.71
N VAL A 307 22.11 14.07 -17.86
CA VAL A 307 22.35 12.98 -18.80
C VAL A 307 23.67 13.17 -19.56
N SER A 308 24.19 12.08 -20.14
CA SER A 308 25.37 12.11 -21.01
C SER A 308 25.17 13.01 -22.24
N GLU A 309 26.27 13.41 -22.89
CA GLU A 309 26.28 14.39 -23.99
C GLU A 309 25.28 14.08 -25.10
N TYR A 310 25.17 12.80 -25.52
CA TYR A 310 24.23 12.38 -26.56
C TYR A 310 22.78 12.73 -26.21
N TRP A 311 22.38 12.42 -24.98
CA TRP A 311 21.01 12.62 -24.52
C TRP A 311 20.68 14.09 -24.25
N GLN A 312 21.66 15.00 -24.17
CA GLN A 312 21.36 16.44 -24.09
C GLN A 312 20.77 16.98 -25.40
N THR A 313 21.06 16.33 -26.53
CA THR A 313 20.56 16.70 -27.86
C THR A 313 19.53 15.72 -28.42
N HIS A 314 19.22 14.60 -27.74
CA HIS A 314 18.28 13.58 -28.23
C HIS A 314 17.22 13.20 -27.19
N TYR A 315 15.97 12.99 -27.59
CA TYR A 315 14.93 12.41 -26.70
C TYR A 315 14.60 10.95 -27.01
N ALA A 316 15.06 10.46 -28.16
CA ALA A 316 15.08 9.07 -28.58
C ALA A 316 16.27 8.88 -29.53
N PHE A 317 16.69 7.64 -29.74
CA PHE A 317 17.80 7.34 -30.64
C PHE A 317 17.55 7.87 -32.06
N GLY A 318 18.52 8.61 -32.60
CA GLY A 318 18.45 9.25 -33.92
C GLY A 318 17.47 10.41 -34.03
N VAL A 319 16.79 10.80 -32.95
CA VAL A 319 15.81 11.89 -32.95
C VAL A 319 16.36 13.10 -32.21
N THR A 320 16.85 14.06 -32.98
CA THR A 320 17.50 15.28 -32.49
C THR A 320 16.50 16.26 -31.87
N SER A 321 17.04 17.12 -31.01
CA SER A 321 16.34 18.18 -30.29
C SER A 321 17.33 19.29 -29.95
N GLU A 322 16.80 20.46 -29.62
CA GLU A 322 17.63 21.54 -29.07
C GLU A 322 18.41 21.05 -27.85
N ARG A 323 19.70 21.42 -27.78
CA ARG A 323 20.54 21.06 -26.66
C ARG A 323 19.96 21.62 -25.36
N LYS A 324 19.63 20.73 -24.43
CA LYS A 324 19.11 21.09 -23.10
C LYS A 324 19.69 20.15 -22.07
N SER A 325 19.97 20.69 -20.88
CA SER A 325 20.21 19.84 -19.72
C SER A 325 18.93 19.08 -19.35
N LYS A 326 19.06 17.81 -19.01
CA LYS A 326 17.93 16.92 -18.70
C LYS A 326 18.06 16.34 -17.30
N TYR A 327 18.14 17.24 -16.32
CA TYR A 327 18.04 16.89 -14.91
C TYR A 327 16.64 16.33 -14.57
N LEU A 328 16.56 15.58 -13.47
CA LEU A 328 15.28 15.33 -12.82
C LEU A 328 14.71 16.67 -12.31
N GLY A 329 13.47 16.97 -12.65
CA GLY A 329 12.76 18.10 -12.08
C GLY A 329 12.38 17.86 -10.62
N ASP A 330 12.05 18.93 -9.89
CA ASP A 330 11.75 18.86 -8.45
C ASP A 330 10.69 17.83 -8.08
N SER A 331 9.62 17.71 -8.88
CA SER A 331 8.57 16.72 -8.65
C SER A 331 9.06 15.27 -8.83
N SER A 332 9.97 15.02 -9.78
CA SER A 332 10.60 13.71 -9.94
C SER A 332 11.55 13.41 -8.78
N LEU A 333 12.31 14.40 -8.32
CA LEU A 333 13.16 14.26 -7.14
C LEU A 333 12.33 13.96 -5.89
N ASP A 334 11.23 14.67 -5.67
CA ASP A 334 10.30 14.41 -4.57
C ASP A 334 9.77 12.97 -4.63
N ILE A 335 9.38 12.48 -5.81
CA ILE A 335 8.92 11.09 -5.96
C ILE A 335 9.99 10.08 -5.54
N LEU A 336 11.27 10.30 -5.90
CA LEU A 336 12.37 9.43 -5.47
C LEU A 336 12.58 9.48 -3.95
N LEU A 337 12.50 10.67 -3.35
CA LEU A 337 12.62 10.83 -1.91
C LEU A 337 11.46 10.12 -1.16
N ILE A 338 10.23 10.24 -1.67
CA ILE A 338 9.01 9.67 -1.06
C ILE A 338 8.92 8.15 -1.23
N ASN A 339 9.35 7.63 -2.39
CA ASN A 339 9.12 6.23 -2.75
C ASN A 339 10.37 5.35 -2.69
N THR A 340 11.57 5.94 -2.63
CA THR A 340 12.84 5.22 -2.43
C THR A 340 13.44 5.55 -1.07
N VAL A 341 13.72 6.83 -0.78
CA VAL A 341 14.52 7.22 0.40
C VAL A 341 13.77 7.02 1.71
N ALA A 342 12.57 7.59 1.87
CA ALA A 342 11.83 7.43 3.11
C ALA A 342 11.53 5.94 3.45
N PRO A 343 11.07 5.10 2.50
CA PRO A 343 10.84 3.69 2.78
C PRO A 343 12.11 2.91 3.14
N ILE A 344 13.22 3.15 2.43
CA ILE A 344 14.48 2.43 2.73
C ILE A 344 15.04 2.84 4.09
N LEU A 345 14.97 4.12 4.45
CA LEU A 345 15.40 4.60 5.77
C LEU A 345 14.55 4.01 6.90
N PHE A 346 13.23 3.95 6.70
CA PHE A 346 12.31 3.40 7.68
C PHE A 346 12.59 1.93 7.97
N ILE A 347 12.69 1.09 6.94
CA ILE A 347 12.90 -0.34 7.13
C ILE A 347 14.33 -0.67 7.56
N TYR A 348 15.34 0.07 7.04
CA TYR A 348 16.71 -0.08 7.53
C TYR A 348 16.79 0.28 9.02
N GLY A 349 16.19 1.40 9.44
CA GLY A 349 16.08 1.79 10.85
C GLY A 349 15.45 0.71 11.72
N LYS A 350 14.29 0.17 11.31
CA LYS A 350 13.66 -0.96 12.00
C LYS A 350 14.57 -2.19 12.10
N SER A 351 15.34 -2.50 11.06
CA SER A 351 16.19 -3.70 11.03
C SER A 351 17.39 -3.67 11.98
N ILE A 352 17.78 -2.47 12.43
CA ILE A 352 18.92 -2.25 13.34
C ILE A 352 18.49 -1.57 14.65
N ASP A 353 17.19 -1.59 14.96
CA ASP A 353 16.58 -0.95 16.13
C ASP A 353 16.97 0.54 16.30
N ASN A 354 17.07 1.27 15.19
CA ASN A 354 17.40 2.70 15.16
C ASN A 354 16.16 3.55 14.91
N GLU A 355 15.54 4.02 16.00
CA GLU A 355 14.35 4.87 15.97
C GLU A 355 14.60 6.21 15.27
N THR A 356 15.79 6.80 15.41
CA THR A 356 16.15 8.07 14.76
C THR A 356 16.04 7.99 13.23
N LEU A 357 16.40 6.86 12.63
CA LEU A 357 16.23 6.64 11.18
C LEU A 357 14.76 6.54 10.78
N CYS A 358 13.94 5.86 11.59
CA CYS A 358 12.50 5.75 11.38
C CYS A 358 11.80 7.11 11.46
N GLU A 359 12.12 7.90 12.50
CA GLU A 359 11.62 9.26 12.67
C GLU A 359 12.07 10.17 11.52
N ARG A 360 13.32 10.05 11.07
CA ARG A 360 13.84 10.82 9.94
C ARG A 360 13.06 10.51 8.66
N ALA A 361 12.71 9.24 8.41
CA ALA A 361 11.89 8.86 7.26
C ALA A 361 10.52 9.55 7.30
N LEU A 362 9.85 9.57 8.46
CA LEU A 362 8.56 10.25 8.64
C LEU A 362 8.69 11.76 8.47
N LYS A 363 9.69 12.38 9.11
CA LYS A 363 9.99 13.81 9.00
C LYS A 363 10.23 14.23 7.55
N PHE A 364 10.94 13.42 6.76
CA PHE A 364 11.12 13.70 5.34
C PHE A 364 9.79 13.72 4.58
N LEU A 365 8.86 12.83 4.87
CA LEU A 365 7.53 12.83 4.25
C LEU A 365 6.69 14.05 4.66
N GLU A 366 6.83 14.53 5.89
CA GLU A 366 6.16 15.75 6.36
C GLU A 366 6.72 17.02 5.69
N MET A 367 8.04 17.05 5.42
CA MET A 367 8.71 18.20 4.79
C MET A 367 8.51 18.29 3.27
N LEU A 368 8.25 17.17 2.59
CA LEU A 368 8.12 17.12 1.14
C LEU A 368 6.73 17.54 0.68
N LYS A 369 6.64 18.06 -0.56
CA LYS A 369 5.38 18.42 -1.19
C LYS A 369 4.51 17.18 -1.45
N PRO A 370 3.18 17.31 -1.43
CA PRO A 370 2.27 16.22 -1.75
C PRO A 370 2.47 15.73 -3.18
N GLU A 371 2.40 14.42 -3.38
CA GLU A 371 2.41 13.85 -4.72
C GLU A 371 1.18 14.28 -5.52
N GLN A 372 1.37 14.52 -6.82
CA GLN A 372 0.30 14.90 -7.72
C GLN A 372 -0.08 13.75 -8.63
N ASN A 373 -1.21 13.10 -8.35
CA ASN A 373 -1.77 12.03 -9.16
C ASN A 373 -3.31 12.11 -9.17
N SER A 374 -3.97 11.18 -9.87
CA SER A 374 -5.43 11.16 -9.96
C SER A 374 -6.12 10.99 -8.60
N ILE A 375 -5.52 10.24 -7.69
CA ILE A 375 -6.06 9.98 -6.34
C ILE A 375 -5.96 11.24 -5.49
N THR A 376 -4.80 11.90 -5.45
CA THR A 376 -4.65 13.13 -4.64
C THR A 376 -5.50 14.26 -5.19
N LYS A 377 -5.63 14.39 -6.52
CA LYS A 377 -6.59 15.33 -7.14
C LYS A 377 -8.04 15.03 -6.79
N LEU A 378 -8.41 13.76 -6.66
CA LEU A 378 -9.77 13.36 -6.25
C LEU A 378 -10.04 13.81 -4.80
N PHE A 379 -9.14 13.51 -3.87
CA PHE A 379 -9.31 13.89 -2.46
C PHE A 379 -9.21 15.41 -2.22
N ALA A 380 -8.38 16.13 -2.98
CA ALA A 380 -8.33 17.59 -2.93
C ALA A 380 -9.71 18.22 -3.20
N LYS A 381 -10.47 17.68 -4.16
CA LYS A 381 -11.85 18.14 -4.46
C LYS A 381 -12.83 17.84 -3.33
N LEU A 382 -12.52 16.86 -2.49
CA LEU A 382 -13.31 16.50 -1.31
C LEU A 382 -12.85 17.26 -0.05
N LYS A 383 -12.06 18.34 -0.21
CA LYS A 383 -11.53 19.18 0.88
C LYS A 383 -10.64 18.45 1.87
N MET A 384 -10.02 17.35 1.45
CA MET A 384 -9.05 16.63 2.30
C MET A 384 -7.72 17.39 2.38
N PRO A 385 -7.06 17.39 3.55
CA PRO A 385 -5.77 18.04 3.71
C PRO A 385 -4.71 17.30 2.87
N LEU A 386 -3.96 18.06 2.08
CA LEU A 386 -2.88 17.59 1.22
C LEU A 386 -1.76 18.63 1.27
N ASN A 387 -1.16 18.78 2.45
CA ASN A 387 -0.11 19.77 2.71
C ASN A 387 1.29 19.18 2.50
N SER A 388 1.43 17.88 2.69
CA SER A 388 2.72 17.17 2.67
C SER A 388 2.68 15.86 1.88
N ALA A 389 3.85 15.28 1.63
CA ALA A 389 3.94 13.94 1.08
C ALA A 389 3.32 12.89 2.01
N ALA A 390 3.45 13.06 3.34
CA ALA A 390 2.79 12.25 4.34
C ALA A 390 1.27 12.18 4.11
N ASP A 391 0.63 13.33 3.88
CA ASP A 391 -0.81 13.39 3.59
C ASP A 391 -1.16 12.65 2.29
N SER A 392 -0.39 12.90 1.23
CA SER A 392 -0.62 12.25 -0.06
C SER A 392 -0.47 10.73 0.01
N GLN A 393 0.50 10.25 0.79
CA GLN A 393 0.72 8.83 1.04
C GLN A 393 -0.46 8.24 1.84
N ALA A 394 -0.92 8.89 2.90
CA ALA A 394 -2.10 8.46 3.65
C ALA A 394 -3.36 8.39 2.76
N MET A 395 -3.58 9.36 1.87
CA MET A 395 -4.70 9.35 0.94
C MET A 395 -4.62 8.21 -0.08
N ILE A 396 -3.42 7.91 -0.60
CA ILE A 396 -3.25 6.78 -1.51
C ILE A 396 -3.53 5.46 -0.78
N GLN A 397 -3.10 5.31 0.48
CA GLN A 397 -3.47 4.16 1.32
C GLN A 397 -4.99 4.04 1.45
N LEU A 398 -5.65 5.12 1.86
CA LEU A 398 -7.10 5.16 2.05
C LEU A 398 -7.85 4.75 0.78
N LYS A 399 -7.46 5.29 -0.39
CA LYS A 399 -8.12 4.92 -1.65
C LYS A 399 -7.93 3.45 -1.98
N ARG A 400 -6.69 2.97 -1.99
CA ARG A 400 -6.33 1.64 -2.51
C ARG A 400 -6.77 0.51 -1.58
N GLU A 401 -6.59 0.68 -0.27
CA GLU A 401 -6.78 -0.41 0.69
C GLU A 401 -8.13 -0.38 1.40
N TYR A 402 -8.85 0.75 1.34
CA TYR A 402 -10.15 0.88 1.99
C TYR A 402 -11.26 1.20 1.01
N CYS A 403 -11.18 2.31 0.27
CA CYS A 403 -12.28 2.74 -0.60
C CYS A 403 -12.52 1.77 -1.77
N GLU A 404 -11.46 1.36 -2.48
CA GLU A 404 -11.57 0.44 -3.63
C GLU A 404 -12.03 -0.96 -3.20
N LEU A 405 -11.60 -1.40 -2.01
CA LEU A 405 -11.96 -2.70 -1.45
C LEU A 405 -13.25 -2.68 -0.63
N ARG A 406 -13.95 -1.53 -0.56
CA ARG A 406 -15.19 -1.36 0.24
C ARG A 406 -15.05 -1.70 1.72
N LYS A 407 -13.86 -1.55 2.30
CA LYS A 407 -13.60 -1.80 3.73
C LYS A 407 -14.07 -0.65 4.63
N CYS A 408 -15.26 -0.11 4.37
CA CYS A 408 -15.79 1.05 5.09
C CYS A 408 -16.00 0.77 6.58
N LEU A 409 -16.40 -0.45 6.96
CA LEU A 409 -16.49 -0.87 8.36
C LEU A 409 -15.13 -0.81 9.08
N PHE A 410 -14.02 -1.06 8.37
CA PHE A 410 -12.67 -1.01 8.92
C PHE A 410 -12.03 0.39 8.83
N CYS A 411 -12.71 1.35 8.21
CA CYS A 411 -12.24 2.72 8.05
C CYS A 411 -12.81 3.60 9.17
N ARG A 412 -11.97 4.37 9.87
CA ARG A 412 -12.43 5.27 10.94
C ARG A 412 -13.42 6.34 10.46
N ILE A 413 -13.28 6.80 9.21
CA ILE A 413 -14.25 7.72 8.59
C ILE A 413 -15.59 7.00 8.34
N GLY A 414 -15.53 5.75 7.88
CA GLY A 414 -16.73 4.94 7.67
C GLY A 414 -17.45 4.65 8.98
N HIS A 415 -16.72 4.36 10.06
CA HIS A 415 -17.28 4.22 11.40
C HIS A 415 -18.02 5.48 11.86
N GLN A 416 -17.42 6.67 11.70
CA GLN A 416 -18.04 7.94 12.08
C GLN A 416 -19.34 8.18 11.32
N LEU A 417 -19.35 7.97 10.00
CA LEU A 417 -20.57 8.08 9.20
C LEU A 417 -21.62 7.04 9.60
N LEU A 418 -21.20 5.82 9.96
CA LEU A 418 -22.13 4.76 10.33
C LEU A 418 -22.95 5.12 11.57
N VAL A 419 -22.32 5.73 12.57
CA VAL A 419 -22.93 6.08 13.86
C VAL A 419 -23.58 7.47 13.89
N GLU A 420 -23.45 8.23 12.80
CA GLU A 420 -24.05 9.55 12.67
C GLU A 420 -25.57 9.44 12.41
N LYS A 421 -26.34 10.30 13.07
CA LYS A 421 -27.81 10.31 13.04
C LYS A 421 -28.39 11.14 11.92
#